data_AF-A0A927V890-F1
#
_entry.id   AF-A0A927V890-F1
#
_cell.length_a   1.000
_cell.length_b   1.000
_cell.length_c   1.000
_cell.angle_alpha   90.00
_cell.angle_beta   90.00
_cell.angle_gamma   90.00
#
_symmetry.space_group_name_H-M   'P 1'
#
loop_
_entity.id
_entity.type
_entity.pdbx_description
1 polymer ?
#
loop_
_entity_poly.entity_id
_entity_poly.type
_entity_poly.pdbx_seq_one_letter_code
_entity_poly.pdbx_strand_id
1 'polypeptide(L)'
;MKNDNKASSSWKECLIFGIVNILLVLLATKLNIILISVAIILLIVAGVVVSAQYTKGEWNEGYKLSAVGCVIGLLLHCGAGVLYVFNILMGFIEIFVH
;
A
#
# COMPACT_ATOMS: atom_id res chain seq x y z
N MET A 1 12.02 14.33 -32.04
CA MET A 1 10.72 13.85 -31.52
C MET A 1 11.05 12.85 -30.41
N LYS A 2 11.06 13.32 -29.16
CA LYS A 2 11.36 12.49 -27.98
C LYS A 2 10.07 11.70 -27.71
N ASN A 3 10.15 10.38 -27.58
CA ASN A 3 8.97 9.54 -27.39
C ASN A 3 8.32 9.84 -26.03
N ASP A 4 7.34 10.74 -26.03
CA ASP A 4 6.62 11.22 -24.84
C ASP A 4 5.64 10.19 -24.24
N ASN A 5 5.56 8.98 -24.82
CA ASN A 5 4.67 7.90 -24.35
C ASN A 5 5.33 6.93 -23.33
N LYS A 6 6.55 7.23 -22.86
CA LYS A 6 7.25 6.41 -21.86
C LYS A 6 7.53 7.16 -20.55
N ALA A 7 6.77 8.22 -20.26
CA ALA A 7 6.67 8.75 -18.91
C ALA A 7 5.94 7.70 -18.05
N SER A 8 6.75 6.74 -17.58
CA SER A 8 6.52 5.80 -16.49
C SER A 8 5.06 5.64 -16.03
N SER A 9 4.44 4.55 -16.47
CA SER A 9 3.14 4.09 -15.96
C SER A 9 3.22 3.60 -14.50
N SER A 10 4.40 3.61 -13.88
CA SER A 10 4.68 2.97 -12.58
C SER A 10 3.99 3.66 -11.40
N TRP A 11 3.73 4.97 -11.48
CA TRP A 11 2.98 5.66 -10.43
C TRP A 11 1.53 5.19 -10.33
N LYS A 12 0.89 4.86 -11.47
CA LYS A 12 -0.48 4.32 -11.49
C LYS A 12 -0.53 2.96 -10.82
N GLU A 13 0.47 2.12 -11.10
CA GLU A 13 0.60 0.80 -10.50
C GLU A 13 0.78 0.90 -8.98
N CYS A 14 1.65 1.78 -8.49
CA CYS A 14 1.84 2.02 -7.05
C CYS A 14 0.54 2.50 -6.37
N LEU A 15 -0.21 3.38 -7.03
CA LEU A 15 -1.44 3.95 -6.48
C LEU A 15 -2.57 2.91 -6.46
N ILE A 16 -2.75 2.16 -7.56
CA ILE A 16 -3.75 1.09 -7.65
C ILE A 16 -3.44 -0.01 -6.63
N PHE A 17 -2.18 -0.44 -6.54
CA PHE A 17 -1.78 -1.45 -5.56
C PHE A 17 -2.01 -0.98 -4.12
N GLY A 18 -1.73 0.30 -3.84
CA GLY A 18 -2.07 0.97 -2.57
C GLY A 18 -3.55 0.87 -2.22
N ILE A 19 -4.43 1.25 -3.15
CA ILE A 19 -5.89 1.20 -2.97
C ILE A 19 -6.35 -0.24 -2.74
N VAL A 20 -5.86 -1.20 -3.53
CA VAL A 20 -6.21 -2.62 -3.41
C VAL A 20 -5.83 -3.15 -2.02
N ASN A 21 -4.65 -2.80 -1.49
CA ASN A 21 -4.24 -3.20 -0.15
C ASN A 21 -5.13 -2.61 0.95
N ILE A 22 -5.57 -1.35 0.83
CA ILE A 22 -6.54 -0.76 1.78
C ILE A 22 -7.87 -1.51 1.73
N LEU A 23 -8.38 -1.80 0.53
CA LEU A 23 -9.64 -2.53 0.35
C LEU A 23 -9.56 -3.95 0.93
N LEU A 24 -8.43 -4.64 0.74
CA LEU A 24 -8.16 -5.96 1.32
C LEU A 24 -8.15 -5.91 2.85
N VAL A 25 -7.49 -4.92 3.45
CA VAL A 25 -7.48 -4.72 4.91
C VAL A 25 -8.90 -4.48 5.42
N LEU A 26 -9.67 -3.60 4.76
CA LEU A 26 -11.06 -3.31 5.14
C LEU A 26 -11.96 -4.55 5.00
N LEU A 27 -11.80 -5.33 3.93
CA LEU A 27 -12.56 -6.55 3.70
C LEU A 27 -12.24 -7.61 4.77
N ALA A 28 -10.96 -7.83 5.07
CA ALA A 28 -10.53 -8.77 6.10
C ALA A 28 -11.06 -8.40 7.48
N THR A 29 -11.12 -7.09 7.76
CA THR A 29 -11.71 -6.54 8.99
C THR A 29 -13.21 -6.82 9.06
N LYS A 30 -13.96 -6.54 7.98
CA LYS A 30 -15.41 -6.78 7.95
C LYS A 30 -15.78 -8.25 8.07
N LEU A 31 -14.94 -9.14 7.54
CA LEU A 31 -15.13 -10.58 7.67
C LEU A 31 -14.63 -11.15 9.01
N ASN A 32 -14.08 -10.30 9.88
CA ASN A 32 -13.50 -10.66 11.18
C ASN A 32 -12.45 -11.78 11.08
N ILE A 33 -11.76 -11.86 9.93
CA ILE A 33 -10.81 -12.94 9.67
C ILE A 33 -9.44 -12.50 10.20
N ILE A 34 -9.25 -12.70 11.51
CA ILE A 34 -7.97 -12.49 12.19
C ILE A 34 -6.86 -13.39 11.57
N LEU A 35 -7.25 -14.52 10.98
CA LEU A 35 -6.35 -15.56 10.47
C LEU A 35 -5.75 -15.32 9.07
N ILE A 36 -6.19 -14.29 8.32
CA ILE A 36 -5.56 -13.88 7.02
C ILE A 36 -4.43 -12.86 7.27
N SER A 37 -3.77 -12.97 8.43
CA SER A 37 -2.82 -11.97 8.90
C SER A 37 -1.54 -11.90 8.09
N VAL A 38 -0.91 -13.06 7.85
CA VAL A 38 0.43 -13.11 7.26
C VAL A 38 0.41 -12.68 5.79
N ALA A 39 -0.60 -13.10 5.01
CA ALA A 39 -0.71 -12.75 3.59
C ALA A 39 -0.93 -11.25 3.38
N ILE A 40 -1.77 -10.61 4.20
CA ILE A 40 -2.03 -9.17 4.12
C ILE A 40 -0.78 -8.37 4.52
N ILE A 41 -0.09 -8.77 5.59
CA ILE A 41 1.17 -8.13 6.00
C ILE A 41 2.21 -8.25 4.87
N LEU A 42 2.37 -9.43 4.27
CA LEU A 42 3.30 -9.63 3.16
C LEU A 42 2.95 -8.76 1.94
N LEU A 43 1.67 -8.62 1.60
CA LEU A 43 1.23 -7.74 0.51
C LEU A 43 1.50 -6.26 0.80
N ILE A 44 1.31 -5.82 2.05
CA ILE A 44 1.61 -4.45 2.48
C ILE A 44 3.12 -4.21 2.39
N VAL A 45 3.94 -5.10 2.93
CA VAL A 45 5.41 -4.98 2.89
C VAL A 45 5.93 -5.00 1.45
N ALA A 46 5.43 -5.91 0.62
CA ALA A 46 5.78 -5.95 -0.80
C ALA A 46 5.43 -4.63 -1.51
N GLY A 47 4.25 -4.07 -1.23
CA GLY A 47 3.84 -2.77 -1.77
C GLY A 47 4.75 -1.63 -1.35
N VAL A 48 5.11 -1.55 -0.06
CA VAL A 48 6.05 -0.54 0.45
C VAL A 48 7.41 -0.65 -0.24
N VAL A 49 7.97 -1.86 -0.33
CA VAL A 49 9.30 -2.07 -0.94
C VAL A 49 9.29 -1.68 -2.41
N VAL A 50 8.28 -2.13 -3.15
CA VAL A 50 8.14 -1.85 -4.58
C VAL A 50 7.93 -0.35 -4.83
N SER A 51 7.03 0.31 -4.11
CA SER A 51 6.82 1.76 -4.24
C SER A 51 8.05 2.58 -3.85
N ALA A 52 8.81 2.16 -2.83
CA ALA A 52 10.06 2.82 -2.44
C ALA A 52 11.15 2.69 -3.53
N GLN A 53 11.29 1.50 -4.13
CA GLN A 53 12.21 1.28 -5.24
C GLN A 53 11.86 2.12 -6.45
N TYR A 54 10.58 2.16 -6.85
CA TYR A 54 10.12 3.00 -7.95
C TYR A 54 10.33 4.49 -7.66
N THR A 55 10.03 4.94 -6.44
CA THR A 55 10.26 6.34 -6.05
C THR A 55 11.73 6.74 -6.24
N LYS A 56 12.66 5.89 -5.79
CA LYS A 56 14.09 6.16 -5.91
C LYS A 56 14.57 6.15 -7.37
N GLY A 57 14.08 5.21 -8.17
CA GLY A 57 14.41 5.11 -9.61
C GLY A 57 13.90 6.31 -10.40
N GLU A 58 12.61 6.62 -10.27
CA GLU A 58 11.94 7.73 -10.95
C GLU A 58 12.53 9.09 -10.58
N TRP A 59 12.90 9.27 -9.30
CA TRP A 59 13.55 10.50 -8.84
C TRP A 59 14.93 10.69 -9.46
N ASN A 60 15.73 9.62 -9.54
CA ASN A 60 17.05 9.66 -10.17
C ASN A 60 16.98 9.90 -11.69
N GLU A 61 15.94 9.38 -12.36
CA GLU A 61 15.73 9.61 -13.80
C GLU A 61 15.09 10.97 -14.13
N GLY A 62 14.72 11.76 -13.11
CA GLY A 62 14.16 13.10 -13.27
C GLY A 62 12.64 13.14 -13.47
N TYR A 63 11.95 12.00 -13.36
CA TYR A 63 10.49 11.87 -13.44
C TYR A 63 9.82 12.24 -12.10
N LYS A 64 9.95 13.51 -11.69
CA LYS A 64 9.48 14.00 -10.37
C LYS A 64 7.98 13.76 -10.12
N LEU A 65 7.12 13.94 -11.12
CA LEU A 65 5.67 13.77 -10.97
C LEU A 65 5.30 12.31 -10.68
N SER A 66 5.95 11.38 -11.37
CA SER A 66 5.73 9.94 -11.19
C SER A 66 6.32 9.47 -9.85
N ALA A 67 7.50 9.96 -9.46
CA ALA A 67 8.06 9.73 -8.13
C ALA A 67 7.11 10.17 -7.01
N VAL A 68 6.48 11.36 -7.13
CA VAL A 68 5.46 11.83 -6.17
C VAL A 68 4.25 10.90 -6.13
N GLY A 69 3.78 10.40 -7.28
CA GLY A 69 2.70 9.42 -7.32
C GLY A 69 3.05 8.09 -6.63
N CYS A 70 4.29 7.61 -6.77
CA CYS A 70 4.80 6.46 -6.03
C CYS A 70 4.90 6.73 -4.52
N VAL A 71 5.27 7.94 -4.09
CA VAL A 71 5.25 8.35 -2.67
C VAL A 71 3.82 8.33 -2.11
N ILE A 72 2.83 8.77 -2.89
CA ILE A 72 1.42 8.67 -2.49
C ILE A 72 1.01 7.20 -2.35
N GLY A 73 1.40 6.33 -3.28
CA GLY A 73 1.18 4.88 -3.18
C GLY A 73 1.83 4.27 -1.92
N LEU A 74 3.05 4.68 -1.60
CA LEU A 74 3.75 4.30 -0.37
C LEU A 74 2.96 4.71 0.88
N LEU A 75 2.45 5.95 0.92
CA LEU A 75 1.63 6.44 2.03
C LEU A 75 0.32 5.64 2.18
N LEU A 76 -0.30 5.23 1.07
CA LEU A 76 -1.49 4.37 1.10
C LEU A 76 -1.17 2.99 1.69
N HIS A 77 -0.02 2.40 1.35
CA HIS A 77 0.41 1.14 1.96
C HIS A 77 0.70 1.27 3.45
N CYS A 78 1.36 2.35 3.88
CA CYS A 78 1.54 2.63 5.31
C CYS A 78 0.19 2.81 6.02
N GLY A 79 -0.75 3.52 5.41
CA GLY A 79 -2.11 3.69 5.93
C GLY A 79 -2.85 2.36 6.08
N ALA A 80 -2.75 1.47 5.08
CA ALA A 80 -3.28 0.11 5.16
C ALA A 80 -2.68 -0.68 6.34
N GLY A 81 -1.38 -0.57 6.56
CA GLY A 81 -0.69 -1.18 7.70
C GLY A 81 -1.20 -0.65 9.05
N VAL A 82 -1.36 0.67 9.19
CA VAL A 82 -1.88 1.28 10.41
C VAL A 82 -3.31 0.82 10.69
N LEU A 83 -4.18 0.84 9.67
CA LEU A 83 -5.57 0.34 9.80
C LEU A 83 -5.60 -1.12 10.23
N TYR A 84 -4.72 -1.94 9.67
CA TYR A 84 -4.62 -3.35 10.01
C TYR A 84 -4.22 -3.57 11.48
N VAL A 85 -3.21 -2.84 11.98
CA VAL A 85 -2.79 -2.89 13.39
C VAL A 85 -3.92 -2.43 14.33
N PHE A 86 -4.60 -1.33 13.99
CA PHE A 86 -5.73 -0.84 14.77
C PHE A 86 -6.87 -1.86 14.84
N ASN A 87 -7.18 -2.56 13.75
CA ASN A 87 -8.24 -3.57 13.75
C ASN A 87 -7.87 -4.82 14.55
N ILE A 88 -6.61 -5.25 14.52
CA ILE A 88 -6.16 -6.31 15.43
C ILE A 88 -6.35 -5.88 16.88
N LEU A 89 -5.92 -4.67 17.24
CA LEU A 89 -6.03 -4.15 18.60
C LEU A 89 -7.49 -4.07 19.07
N MET A 90 -8.39 -3.55 18.22
CA MET A 90 -9.83 -3.49 18.50
C MET A 90 -10.42 -4.89 18.67
N GLY A 91 -10.06 -5.85 17.81
CA GLY A 91 -10.49 -7.24 17.94
C GLY A 91 -10.03 -7.88 19.25
N PHE A 92 -8.80 -7.61 19.70
CA PHE A 92 -8.35 -8.05 21.02
C PHE A 92 -9.15 -7.40 22.15
N ILE A 93 -9.42 -6.09 22.09
CA ILE A 93 -10.22 -5.40 23.10
C ILE A 93 -11.63 -5.98 23.18
N GLU A 94 -12.29 -6.25 22.05
CA GLU A 94 -13.62 -6.88 22.03
C GLU A 94 -13.62 -8.25 22.72
N ILE A 95 -12.56 -9.06 22.53
CA ILE A 95 -12.41 -10.36 23.20
C ILE A 95 -12.24 -10.23 24.72
N PHE A 96 -11.62 -9.16 25.21
CA PHE A 96 -11.41 -8.95 26.65
C PHE A 96 -12.58 -8.24 27.36
N VAL A 97 -13.36 -7.47 26.61
CA VAL A 97 -14.51 -6.70 27.14
C VAL A 97 -15.79 -7.53 27.16
N HIS A 98 -15.86 -8.61 26.37
CA HIS A 98 -17.01 -9.52 26.31
C HIS A 98 -16.72 -10.86 27.00
#